data_AF-A0A929KTU4-F1
#
_entry.id   AF-A0A929KTU4-F1
#
_cell.length_a   1.000
_cell.length_b   1.000
_cell.length_c   1.000
_cell.angle_alpha   90.00
_cell.angle_beta   90.00
_cell.angle_gamma   90.00
#
_symmetry.space_group_name_H-M   'P 1'
#
loop_
_entity.id
_entity.type
_entity.pdbx_description
1 polymer ?
#
loop_
_entity_poly.entity_id
_entity_poly.type
_entity_poly.pdbx_seq_one_letter_code
_entity_poly.pdbx_strand_id
1 'polypeptide(L)'
;MIKAFRNYNPVNIIWLAVLLVVLRICYLFNTPDDVEFKMLEPFARSLVPLKYEHAVSLPVNMAVAGILVLIQAILLNYVVNFYNLLSKPSFLPALMYVVVSGLFTPFLTLSAPLICNFLVIWIVYKLLAFYKGTEVRSISYDLGMLVALSSLFYLPCIYFFVVIWAALLIFRPFDWRDWAASILGYLTVFFFLAVIYYLTDRIHTFYKIWLPLGTPFPEKISIHYLQYALLVPVAVILLLCLVQLRGNFFKSYVLIRKSFQLFLIMFLIGGLSFYVKVKFNLDHFLLCAVPVAIFFAYYFLYAAKRWFYESLFILLLAGIIFFQFNTF
;
A
#
# COMPACT_ATOMS: atom_id res chain seq x y z
N MET A 1 4.60 8.80 22.55
CA MET A 1 3.72 7.88 21.78
C MET A 1 4.45 6.60 21.35
N ILE A 2 5.56 6.67 20.62
CA ILE A 2 6.30 5.49 20.11
C ILE A 2 6.61 4.43 21.18
N LYS A 3 7.03 4.84 22.39
CA LYS A 3 7.33 3.90 23.48
C LYS A 3 6.11 3.06 23.90
N ALA A 4 4.89 3.60 23.85
CA ALA A 4 3.67 2.85 24.16
C ALA A 4 3.40 1.78 23.09
N PHE A 5 3.58 2.13 21.82
CA PHE A 5 3.36 1.24 20.67
C PHE A 5 4.47 0.20 20.46
N ARG A 6 5.65 0.38 21.07
CA ARG A 6 6.68 -0.67 21.16
C ARG A 6 6.19 -1.89 21.94
N ASN A 7 5.28 -1.71 22.89
CA ASN A 7 4.70 -2.80 23.66
C ASN A 7 3.48 -3.38 22.93
N TYR A 8 3.36 -4.70 22.95
CA TYR A 8 2.20 -5.40 22.38
C TYR A 8 1.03 -5.41 23.37
N ASN A 9 0.34 -4.27 23.50
CA ASN A 9 -0.84 -4.13 24.37
C ASN A 9 -2.10 -3.81 23.53
N PRO A 10 -3.19 -4.59 23.63
CA PRO A 10 -4.46 -4.32 22.93
C PRO A 10 -5.04 -2.93 23.16
N VAL A 11 -4.78 -2.30 24.32
CA VAL A 11 -5.21 -0.92 24.63
C VAL A 11 -4.64 0.09 23.61
N ASN A 12 -3.52 -0.22 22.96
CA ASN A 12 -2.93 0.62 21.92
C ASN A 12 -3.83 0.76 20.68
N ILE A 13 -4.81 -0.12 20.47
CA ILE A 13 -5.79 0.00 19.38
C ILE A 13 -6.66 1.24 19.59
N ILE A 14 -7.04 1.55 20.84
CA ILE A 14 -7.84 2.75 21.17
C ILE A 14 -7.01 4.01 20.86
N TRP A 15 -5.75 4.04 21.31
CA TRP A 15 -4.84 5.15 21.02
C TRP A 15 -4.59 5.33 19.52
N LEU A 16 -4.57 4.23 18.76
CA LEU A 16 -4.42 4.26 17.31
C LEU A 16 -5.67 4.83 16.62
N ALA A 17 -6.87 4.46 17.08
CA ALA A 17 -8.12 5.05 16.58
C ALA A 17 -8.20 6.55 16.88
N VAL A 18 -7.81 6.98 18.09
CA VAL A 18 -7.74 8.41 18.44
C VAL A 18 -6.77 9.15 17.52
N LEU A 19 -5.57 8.61 17.29
CA LEU A 19 -4.60 9.23 16.39
C LEU A 19 -5.13 9.33 14.95
N LEU A 20 -5.80 8.28 14.45
CA LEU A 20 -6.39 8.25 13.12
C LEU A 20 -7.43 9.38 12.96
N VAL A 21 -8.29 9.58 13.96
CA VAL A 21 -9.28 10.66 13.95
C VAL A 21 -8.59 12.01 13.95
N VAL A 22 -7.59 12.23 14.82
CA VAL A 22 -6.83 13.49 14.89
C VAL A 22 -6.15 13.82 13.55
N LEU A 23 -5.56 12.82 12.87
CA LEU A 23 -4.91 13.01 11.58
C LEU A 23 -5.88 13.24 10.41
N ARG A 24 -7.17 12.99 10.59
CA ARG A 24 -8.18 13.14 9.51
C ARG A 24 -9.12 14.32 9.75
N ILE A 25 -9.35 14.70 11.01
CA ILE A 25 -10.32 15.75 11.36
C ILE A 25 -9.90 17.13 10.85
N CYS A 26 -8.59 17.43 10.78
CA CYS A 26 -8.10 18.72 10.30
C CYS A 26 -8.50 19.00 8.84
N TYR A 27 -8.56 17.97 7.99
CA TYR A 27 -8.97 18.13 6.60
C TYR A 27 -10.47 18.40 6.43
N LEU A 28 -11.32 17.96 7.38
CA LEU A 28 -12.76 18.28 7.36
C LEU A 28 -13.05 19.77 7.53
N PHE A 29 -12.13 20.53 8.13
CA PHE A 29 -12.31 21.96 8.35
C PHE A 29 -11.85 22.84 7.18
N ASN A 30 -11.05 22.33 6.22
CA ASN A 30 -10.45 23.10 5.13
C ASN A 30 -10.89 22.63 3.73
N THR A 31 -12.12 22.17 3.59
CA THR A 31 -12.58 21.49 2.38
C THR A 31 -12.62 22.42 1.16
N PRO A 32 -11.93 22.10 0.04
CA PRO A 32 -12.25 22.67 -1.25
C PRO A 32 -13.61 22.12 -1.71
N ASP A 33 -14.47 22.97 -2.24
CA ASP A 33 -15.89 22.67 -2.52
C ASP A 33 -16.14 21.57 -3.56
N ASP A 34 -15.13 21.11 -4.31
CA ASP A 34 -15.27 20.11 -5.37
C ASP A 34 -14.21 18.99 -5.30
N VAL A 35 -14.41 17.99 -4.46
CA VAL A 35 -13.60 16.75 -4.51
C VAL A 35 -14.26 15.76 -5.46
N GLU A 36 -13.79 15.69 -6.71
CA GLU A 36 -14.23 14.69 -7.69
C GLU A 36 -13.96 13.26 -7.16
N PHE A 37 -15.04 12.53 -6.85
CA PHE A 37 -14.98 11.14 -6.37
C PHE A 37 -14.62 10.18 -7.52
N LYS A 38 -13.33 9.89 -7.70
CA LYS A 38 -12.86 8.83 -8.60
C LYS A 38 -12.73 7.50 -7.86
N MET A 39 -13.86 6.99 -7.36
CA MET A 39 -13.91 5.69 -6.66
C MET A 39 -13.62 4.51 -7.59
N LEU A 40 -13.96 4.64 -8.88
CA LEU A 40 -13.94 3.55 -9.83
C LEU A 40 -13.12 3.94 -11.07
N GLU A 41 -12.08 3.17 -11.35
CA GLU A 41 -11.39 3.20 -12.65
C GLU A 41 -12.40 2.89 -13.77
N PRO A 42 -12.12 3.28 -15.04
CA PRO A 42 -13.06 3.18 -16.16
C PRO A 42 -13.75 1.82 -16.32
N PHE A 43 -13.07 0.75 -15.93
CA PHE A 43 -13.59 -0.62 -15.93
C PHE A 43 -14.73 -0.84 -14.91
N ALA A 44 -14.56 -0.39 -13.66
CA ALA A 44 -15.57 -0.58 -12.64
C ALA A 44 -16.75 0.40 -12.80
N ARG A 45 -16.51 1.52 -13.50
CA ARG A 45 -17.54 2.44 -14.01
C ARG A 45 -18.45 1.82 -15.07
N SER A 46 -18.01 0.77 -15.78
CA SER A 46 -18.86 0.02 -16.72
C SER A 46 -19.76 -1.02 -16.04
N LEU A 47 -19.48 -1.39 -14.80
CA LEU A 47 -20.21 -2.42 -14.04
C LEU A 47 -21.16 -1.81 -13.01
N VAL A 48 -20.83 -0.63 -12.46
CA VAL A 48 -21.67 0.09 -11.50
C VAL A 48 -22.34 1.29 -12.19
N PRO A 49 -23.68 1.40 -12.21
CA PRO A 49 -24.37 2.55 -12.82
C PRO A 49 -23.93 3.87 -12.18
N LEU A 50 -23.73 4.89 -13.02
CA LEU A 50 -23.27 6.26 -12.72
C LEU A 50 -24.04 7.03 -11.62
N LYS A 51 -25.12 6.45 -11.07
CA LYS A 51 -26.00 7.11 -10.08
C LYS A 51 -25.40 7.28 -8.68
N TYR A 52 -24.25 6.66 -8.38
CA TYR A 52 -23.65 6.70 -7.05
C TYR A 52 -22.45 7.65 -6.92
N GLU A 53 -21.98 8.27 -8.02
CA GLU A 53 -20.78 9.14 -8.00
C GLU A 53 -20.99 10.46 -7.22
N HIS A 54 -22.23 10.82 -6.89
CA HIS A 54 -22.58 12.03 -6.12
C HIS A 54 -23.35 11.75 -4.83
N ALA A 55 -23.48 10.49 -4.41
CA ALA A 55 -24.40 10.11 -3.33
C ALA A 55 -23.78 10.15 -1.91
N VAL A 56 -22.47 10.38 -1.77
CA VAL A 56 -21.79 10.28 -0.46
C VAL A 56 -21.18 11.62 -0.07
N SER A 57 -21.64 12.18 1.05
CA SER A 57 -21.07 13.41 1.61
C SER A 57 -19.59 13.18 1.99
N LEU A 58 -18.77 14.22 1.86
CA LEU A 58 -17.34 14.17 2.16
C LEU A 58 -17.01 13.59 3.56
N PRO A 59 -17.75 13.93 4.64
CA PRO A 59 -17.49 13.36 5.96
C PRO A 59 -17.71 11.84 6.02
N VAL A 60 -18.74 11.34 5.31
CA VAL A 60 -19.02 9.90 5.26
C VAL A 60 -17.93 9.16 4.48
N ASN A 61 -17.48 9.72 3.36
CA ASN A 61 -16.38 9.15 2.59
C ASN A 61 -15.10 9.04 3.45
N MET A 62 -14.71 10.12 4.12
CA MET A 62 -13.53 10.11 4.99
C MET A 62 -13.66 9.16 6.18
N ALA A 63 -14.85 9.03 6.75
CA ALA A 63 -15.11 8.07 7.82
C ALA A 63 -14.94 6.64 7.33
N VAL A 64 -15.49 6.29 6.16
CA VAL A 64 -15.31 4.98 5.52
C VAL A 64 -13.83 4.73 5.22
N ALA A 65 -13.13 5.69 4.61
CA ALA A 65 -11.69 5.58 4.36
C ALA A 65 -10.88 5.40 5.66
N GLY A 66 -11.25 6.11 6.72
CA GLY A 66 -10.64 5.95 8.06
C GLY A 66 -10.84 4.56 8.63
N ILE A 67 -12.06 4.03 8.59
CA ILE A 67 -12.36 2.65 9.04
C ILE A 67 -11.54 1.64 8.23
N LEU A 68 -11.46 1.80 6.91
CA LEU A 68 -10.65 0.93 6.05
C LEU A 68 -9.17 0.97 6.46
N VAL A 69 -8.60 2.16 6.66
CA VAL A 69 -7.21 2.32 7.14
C VAL A 69 -7.01 1.66 8.51
N LEU A 70 -7.97 1.78 9.43
CA LEU A 70 -7.88 1.17 10.75
C LEU A 70 -7.78 -0.36 10.65
N ILE A 71 -8.65 -0.97 9.84
CA ILE A 71 -8.64 -2.41 9.62
C ILE A 71 -7.33 -2.83 8.93
N GLN A 72 -6.88 -2.10 7.91
CA GLN A 72 -5.61 -2.36 7.22
C GLN A 72 -4.40 -2.27 8.16
N ALA A 73 -4.38 -1.27 9.05
CA ALA A 73 -3.32 -1.11 10.05
C ALA A 73 -3.25 -2.33 10.99
N ILE A 74 -4.40 -2.80 11.47
CA ILE A 74 -4.48 -3.98 12.35
C ILE A 74 -4.06 -5.25 11.59
N LEU A 75 -4.53 -5.43 10.35
CA LEU A 75 -4.15 -6.57 9.51
C LEU A 75 -2.65 -6.58 9.23
N LEU A 76 -2.06 -5.44 8.84
CA LEU A 76 -0.62 -5.35 8.60
C LEU A 76 0.17 -5.68 9.87
N ASN A 77 -0.29 -5.20 11.02
CA ASN A 77 0.34 -5.50 12.31
C ASN A 77 0.27 -6.98 12.66
N TYR A 78 -0.87 -7.63 12.39
CA TYR A 78 -1.01 -9.07 12.53
C TYR A 78 0.00 -9.81 11.64
N VAL A 79 0.09 -9.47 10.35
CA VAL A 79 1.03 -10.12 9.40
C VAL A 79 2.47 -9.95 9.85
N VAL A 80 2.87 -8.75 10.26
CA VAL A 80 4.24 -8.45 10.71
C VAL A 80 4.62 -9.25 11.96
N ASN A 81 3.69 -9.36 12.92
CA ASN A 81 3.92 -10.12 14.15
C ASN A 81 3.86 -11.63 13.91
N PHE A 82 2.96 -12.13 13.06
CA PHE A 82 2.84 -13.54 12.71
C PHE A 82 4.14 -14.11 12.12
N TYR A 83 4.78 -13.35 11.22
CA TYR A 83 6.08 -13.72 10.64
C TYR A 83 7.28 -13.28 11.48
N ASN A 84 7.07 -12.69 12.67
CA ASN A 84 8.10 -12.17 13.57
C ASN A 84 9.15 -11.28 12.87
N LEU A 85 8.71 -10.44 11.91
CA LEU A 85 9.63 -9.65 11.07
C LEU A 85 10.45 -8.63 11.88
N LEU A 86 9.91 -8.19 13.01
CA LEU A 86 10.53 -7.21 13.90
C LEU A 86 11.27 -7.85 15.09
N SER A 87 11.48 -9.18 15.09
CA SER A 87 12.06 -10.00 16.17
C SER A 87 11.34 -9.96 17.54
N LYS A 88 10.50 -8.94 17.79
CA LYS A 88 9.67 -8.78 18.98
C LYS A 88 8.28 -8.29 18.56
N PRO A 89 7.21 -8.80 19.18
CA PRO A 89 5.86 -8.34 18.86
C PRO A 89 5.70 -6.86 19.27
N SER A 90 5.11 -6.06 18.38
CA SER A 90 4.85 -4.64 18.64
C SER A 90 3.61 -4.15 17.88
N PHE A 91 3.08 -3.00 18.27
CA PHE A 91 2.01 -2.29 17.54
C PHE A 91 2.54 -1.17 16.63
N LEU A 92 3.87 -1.09 16.45
CA LEU A 92 4.50 -0.09 15.58
C LEU A 92 4.08 -0.21 14.10
N PRO A 93 3.94 -1.40 13.49
CA PRO A 93 3.43 -1.50 12.12
C PRO A 93 2.07 -0.85 11.92
N ALA A 94 1.14 -1.07 12.86
CA ALA A 94 -0.18 -0.45 12.81
C ALA A 94 -0.07 1.08 12.88
N LEU A 95 0.70 1.58 13.84
CA LEU A 95 0.92 3.01 14.03
C LEU A 95 1.49 3.66 12.77
N MET A 96 2.54 3.04 12.19
CA MET A 96 3.20 3.59 11.01
C MET A 96 2.30 3.53 9.79
N TYR A 97 1.44 2.51 9.66
CA TYR A 97 0.46 2.46 8.57
C TYR A 97 -0.52 3.62 8.63
N VAL A 98 -1.10 3.91 9.81
CA VAL A 98 -2.00 5.05 10.01
C VAL A 98 -1.31 6.36 9.63
N VAL A 99 -0.09 6.57 10.10
CA VAL A 99 0.66 7.80 9.81
C VAL A 99 1.00 7.92 8.32
N VAL A 100 1.47 6.85 7.69
CA VAL A 100 1.82 6.84 6.26
C VAL A 100 0.59 7.05 5.38
N SER A 101 -0.56 6.45 5.75
CA SER A 101 -1.84 6.67 5.07
C SER A 101 -2.44 8.07 5.25
N GLY A 102 -1.84 8.89 6.13
CA GLY A 102 -2.23 10.28 6.34
C GLY A 102 -1.27 11.28 5.70
N LEU A 103 -0.22 10.83 5.00
CA LEU A 103 0.85 11.71 4.49
C LEU A 103 0.34 12.82 3.59
N PHE A 104 -0.46 12.47 2.58
CA PHE A 104 -0.98 13.44 1.62
C PHE A 104 -2.48 13.61 1.79
N THR A 105 -2.98 14.81 1.53
CA THR A 105 -4.42 15.11 1.56
C THR A 105 -5.27 14.16 0.70
N PRO A 106 -4.82 13.72 -0.50
CA PRO A 106 -5.61 12.79 -1.30
C PRO A 106 -5.81 11.41 -0.64
N PHE A 107 -4.86 10.97 0.21
CA PHE A 107 -4.93 9.69 0.94
C PHE A 107 -6.03 9.63 2.00
N LEU A 108 -6.57 10.79 2.39
CA LEU A 108 -7.60 10.88 3.41
C LEU A 108 -8.98 10.48 2.87
N THR A 109 -9.14 10.45 1.54
CA THR A 109 -10.39 10.09 0.87
C THR A 109 -10.37 8.65 0.37
N LEU A 110 -11.56 8.09 0.12
CA LEU A 110 -11.72 6.77 -0.48
C LEU A 110 -11.23 6.80 -1.93
N SER A 111 -10.23 5.98 -2.23
CA SER A 111 -9.62 5.87 -3.54
C SER A 111 -9.41 4.39 -3.92
N ALA A 112 -9.32 4.10 -5.23
CA ALA A 112 -9.04 2.75 -5.71
C ALA A 112 -7.73 2.15 -5.13
N PRO A 113 -6.62 2.90 -5.02
CA PRO A 113 -5.41 2.44 -4.33
C PRO A 113 -5.64 2.07 -2.86
N LEU A 114 -6.50 2.79 -2.14
CA LEU A 114 -6.80 2.49 -0.74
C LEU A 114 -7.50 1.14 -0.62
N ILE A 115 -8.46 0.84 -1.50
CA ILE A 115 -9.15 -0.46 -1.53
C ILE A 115 -8.14 -1.58 -1.87
N CYS A 116 -7.28 -1.34 -2.86
CA CYS A 116 -6.25 -2.30 -3.27
C CYS A 116 -5.28 -2.64 -2.14
N ASN A 117 -5.01 -1.72 -1.21
CA ASN A 117 -4.11 -1.99 -0.09
C ASN A 117 -4.54 -3.18 0.79
N PHE A 118 -5.85 -3.51 0.89
CA PHE A 118 -6.28 -4.74 1.55
C PHE A 118 -5.72 -5.98 0.86
N LEU A 119 -5.85 -6.02 -0.47
CA LEU A 119 -5.35 -7.11 -1.29
C LEU A 119 -3.82 -7.14 -1.27
N VAL A 120 -3.16 -5.98 -1.28
CA VAL A 120 -1.71 -5.87 -1.15
C VAL A 120 -1.20 -6.43 0.18
N ILE A 121 -1.88 -6.15 1.31
CA ILE A 121 -1.54 -6.75 2.61
C ILE A 121 -1.71 -8.27 2.57
N TRP A 122 -2.76 -8.77 1.91
CA TRP A 122 -2.97 -10.21 1.73
C TRP A 122 -1.90 -10.85 0.84
N ILE A 123 -1.50 -10.17 -0.24
CA ILE A 123 -0.37 -10.55 -1.09
C ILE A 123 0.89 -10.65 -0.23
N VAL A 124 1.20 -9.66 0.60
CA VAL A 124 2.35 -9.72 1.54
C VAL A 124 2.27 -10.94 2.45
N TYR A 125 1.11 -11.22 3.04
CA TYR A 125 0.92 -12.40 3.90
C TYR A 125 1.25 -13.71 3.17
N LYS A 126 0.80 -13.87 1.92
CA LYS A 126 1.09 -15.07 1.11
C LYS A 126 2.53 -15.11 0.58
N LEU A 127 3.12 -13.98 0.19
CA LEU A 127 4.51 -13.91 -0.25
C LEU A 127 5.49 -14.36 0.84
N LEU A 128 5.25 -13.94 2.09
CA LEU A 128 6.07 -14.36 3.23
C LEU A 128 5.94 -15.86 3.55
N ALA A 129 4.82 -16.48 3.17
CA ALA A 129 4.59 -17.92 3.36
C ALA A 129 5.53 -18.76 2.49
N PHE A 130 6.05 -18.23 1.37
CA PHE A 130 6.99 -18.95 0.50
C PHE A 130 8.23 -19.45 1.23
N TYR A 131 8.69 -18.73 2.26
CA TYR A 131 9.88 -19.16 2.99
C TYR A 131 9.67 -20.48 3.75
N LYS A 132 8.47 -20.74 4.29
CA LYS A 132 8.19 -21.92 5.13
C LYS A 132 7.29 -22.97 4.46
N GLY A 133 6.57 -22.62 3.40
CA GLY A 133 5.50 -23.46 2.83
C GLY A 133 6.01 -24.65 2.02
N THR A 134 5.37 -25.80 2.16
CA THR A 134 5.55 -26.96 1.26
C THR A 134 4.70 -26.84 -0.01
N GLU A 135 3.60 -26.08 0.04
CA GLU A 135 2.64 -25.91 -1.07
C GLU A 135 2.83 -24.61 -1.86
N VAL A 136 4.04 -24.38 -2.38
CA VAL A 136 4.39 -23.14 -3.10
C VAL A 136 3.55 -22.94 -4.37
N ARG A 137 3.19 -24.01 -5.07
CA ARG A 137 2.36 -23.95 -6.29
C ARG A 137 0.98 -23.36 -6.02
N SER A 138 0.31 -23.87 -4.98
CA SER A 138 -1.01 -23.39 -4.57
C SER A 138 -0.96 -21.91 -4.17
N ILE A 139 0.04 -21.55 -3.35
CA ILE A 139 0.24 -20.15 -2.93
C ILE A 139 0.55 -19.24 -4.13
N SER A 140 1.33 -19.71 -5.10
CA SER A 140 1.67 -18.94 -6.32
C SER A 140 0.45 -18.71 -7.19
N TYR A 141 -0.40 -19.72 -7.36
CA TYR A 141 -1.69 -19.59 -8.05
C TYR A 141 -2.61 -18.57 -7.36
N ASP A 142 -2.76 -18.68 -6.04
CA ASP A 142 -3.55 -17.72 -5.25
C ASP A 142 -3.02 -16.29 -5.37
N LEU A 143 -1.70 -16.11 -5.35
CA LEU A 143 -1.07 -14.80 -5.52
C LEU A 143 -1.36 -14.21 -6.91
N GLY A 144 -1.33 -15.05 -7.96
CA GLY A 144 -1.74 -14.66 -9.31
C GLY A 144 -3.18 -14.17 -9.35
N MET A 145 -4.11 -14.90 -8.72
CA MET A 145 -5.52 -14.50 -8.60
C MET A 145 -5.69 -13.20 -7.82
N LEU A 146 -4.97 -13.02 -6.70
CA LEU A 146 -5.03 -11.80 -5.89
C LEU A 146 -4.51 -10.57 -6.65
N VAL A 147 -3.43 -10.72 -7.42
CA VAL A 147 -2.92 -9.64 -8.29
C VAL A 147 -3.93 -9.32 -9.39
N ALA A 148 -4.56 -10.33 -10.00
CA ALA A 148 -5.60 -10.10 -10.99
C ALA A 148 -6.78 -9.33 -10.38
N LEU A 149 -7.30 -9.77 -9.24
CA LEU A 149 -8.37 -9.09 -8.52
C LEU A 149 -7.99 -7.64 -8.17
N SER A 150 -6.75 -7.42 -7.71
CA SER A 150 -6.25 -6.07 -7.43
C SER A 150 -6.20 -5.20 -8.69
N SER A 151 -5.78 -5.76 -9.82
CA SER A 151 -5.75 -5.05 -11.10
C SER A 151 -7.14 -4.72 -11.66
N LEU A 152 -8.19 -5.43 -11.24
CA LEU A 152 -9.58 -5.05 -11.58
C LEU A 152 -10.02 -3.78 -10.85
N PHE A 153 -9.59 -3.58 -9.60
CA PHE A 153 -9.88 -2.36 -8.85
C PHE A 153 -8.99 -1.21 -9.28
N TYR A 154 -7.70 -1.49 -9.52
CA TYR A 154 -6.71 -0.50 -9.90
C TYR A 154 -5.66 -1.12 -10.82
N LEU A 155 -5.72 -0.79 -12.12
CA LEU A 155 -4.89 -1.43 -13.16
C LEU A 155 -3.39 -1.45 -12.83
N PRO A 156 -2.76 -0.40 -12.27
CA PRO A 156 -1.34 -0.43 -11.90
C PRO A 156 -0.94 -1.56 -10.95
N CYS A 157 -1.88 -2.16 -10.22
CA CYS A 157 -1.61 -3.33 -9.39
C CYS A 157 -1.11 -4.54 -10.19
N ILE A 158 -1.27 -4.58 -11.52
CA ILE A 158 -0.70 -5.61 -12.39
C ILE A 158 0.81 -5.78 -12.19
N TYR A 159 1.54 -4.70 -11.87
CA TYR A 159 2.99 -4.80 -11.66
C TYR A 159 3.39 -5.55 -10.39
N PHE A 160 2.47 -5.77 -9.45
CA PHE A 160 2.74 -6.67 -8.32
C PHE A 160 2.97 -8.12 -8.76
N PHE A 161 2.67 -8.46 -10.01
CA PHE A 161 3.11 -9.71 -10.61
C PHE A 161 4.65 -9.86 -10.63
N VAL A 162 5.36 -8.77 -10.90
CA VAL A 162 6.83 -8.72 -10.81
C VAL A 162 7.31 -8.92 -9.37
N VAL A 163 6.53 -8.46 -8.38
CA VAL A 163 6.83 -8.71 -6.95
C VAL A 163 6.70 -10.20 -6.60
N ILE A 164 5.72 -10.91 -7.17
CA ILE A 164 5.59 -12.37 -7.00
C ILE A 164 6.84 -13.08 -7.52
N TRP A 165 7.25 -12.75 -8.75
CA TRP A 165 8.43 -13.34 -9.37
C TRP A 165 9.71 -13.03 -8.61
N ALA A 166 9.87 -11.78 -8.14
CA ALA A 166 10.98 -11.41 -7.27
C ALA A 166 10.97 -12.22 -5.96
N ALA A 167 9.80 -12.45 -5.37
CA ALA A 167 9.69 -13.27 -4.16
C ALA A 167 10.08 -14.75 -4.42
N LEU A 168 9.68 -15.32 -5.55
CA LEU A 168 10.08 -16.67 -5.95
C LEU A 168 11.61 -16.77 -6.08
N LEU A 169 12.24 -15.81 -6.76
CA LEU A 169 13.71 -15.75 -6.91
C LEU A 169 14.43 -15.58 -5.57
N ILE A 170 13.90 -14.73 -4.68
CA ILE A 170 14.55 -14.42 -3.41
C ILE A 170 14.42 -15.57 -2.42
N PHE A 171 13.22 -16.13 -2.28
CA PHE A 171 12.96 -17.11 -1.22
C PHE A 171 13.38 -18.53 -1.59
N ARG A 172 13.39 -18.90 -2.88
CA ARG A 172 13.58 -20.28 -3.31
C ARG A 172 14.41 -20.46 -4.58
N PRO A 173 14.95 -21.66 -4.81
CA PRO A 173 15.46 -22.06 -6.12
C PRO A 173 14.36 -21.99 -7.18
N PHE A 174 14.76 -21.79 -8.44
CA PHE A 174 13.85 -21.68 -9.56
C PHE A 174 13.15 -23.02 -9.87
N ASP A 175 11.81 -23.03 -9.85
CA ASP A 175 10.96 -24.08 -10.43
C ASP A 175 9.95 -23.40 -11.38
N TRP A 176 10.01 -23.69 -12.68
CA TRP A 176 9.14 -23.08 -13.68
C TRP A 176 7.64 -23.30 -13.39
N ARG A 177 7.29 -24.38 -12.67
CA ARG A 177 5.90 -24.72 -12.34
C ARG A 177 5.28 -23.71 -11.37
N ASP A 178 6.08 -23.17 -10.46
CA ASP A 178 5.62 -22.13 -9.51
C ASP A 178 5.33 -20.81 -10.25
N TRP A 179 6.15 -20.49 -11.24
CA TRP A 179 5.96 -19.32 -12.10
C TRP A 179 4.72 -19.48 -12.97
N ALA A 180 4.58 -20.63 -13.63
CA ALA A 180 3.41 -20.96 -14.42
C ALA A 180 2.12 -20.92 -13.58
N ALA A 181 2.15 -21.42 -12.34
CA ALA A 181 1.01 -21.37 -11.43
C ALA A 181 0.55 -19.92 -11.17
N SER A 182 1.48 -18.98 -10.95
CA SER A 182 1.13 -17.56 -10.79
C SER A 182 0.46 -16.97 -12.04
N ILE A 183 0.93 -17.33 -13.24
CA ILE A 183 0.36 -16.87 -14.51
C ILE A 183 -1.04 -17.46 -14.69
N LEU A 184 -1.21 -18.75 -14.44
CA LEU A 184 -2.50 -19.42 -14.53
C LEU A 184 -3.52 -18.79 -13.57
N GLY A 185 -3.15 -18.49 -12.34
CA GLY A 185 -4.04 -17.81 -11.38
C GLY A 185 -4.52 -16.46 -11.88
N TYR A 186 -3.62 -15.66 -12.46
CA TYR A 186 -3.97 -14.38 -13.06
C TYR A 186 -4.92 -14.56 -14.27
N LEU A 187 -4.58 -15.48 -15.17
CA LEU A 187 -5.37 -15.78 -16.35
C LEU A 187 -6.76 -16.29 -16.00
N THR A 188 -6.93 -17.09 -14.93
CA THR A 188 -8.25 -17.59 -14.52
C THR A 188 -9.24 -16.44 -14.28
N VAL A 189 -8.83 -15.41 -13.52
CA VAL A 189 -9.72 -14.27 -13.20
C VAL A 189 -10.08 -13.48 -14.47
N PHE A 190 -9.09 -13.19 -15.31
CA PHE A 190 -9.33 -12.45 -16.55
C PHE A 190 -10.04 -13.27 -17.63
N PHE A 191 -9.90 -14.59 -17.61
CA PHE A 191 -10.65 -15.50 -18.48
C PHE A 191 -12.14 -15.44 -18.17
N PHE A 192 -12.53 -15.61 -16.90
CA PHE A 192 -13.93 -15.47 -16.49
C PHE A 192 -14.47 -14.08 -16.78
N LEU A 193 -13.66 -13.04 -16.59
CA LEU A 193 -14.04 -11.69 -16.95
C LEU A 193 -14.29 -11.53 -18.46
N ALA A 194 -13.38 -12.04 -19.30
CA ALA A 194 -13.53 -12.00 -20.75
C ALA A 194 -14.80 -12.73 -21.21
N VAL A 195 -15.12 -13.89 -20.59
CA VAL A 195 -16.35 -14.64 -20.86
C VAL A 195 -17.60 -13.80 -20.52
N ILE A 196 -17.62 -13.10 -19.38
CA ILE A 196 -18.75 -12.21 -19.01
C ILE A 196 -18.90 -11.07 -20.03
N TYR A 197 -17.79 -10.45 -20.45
CA TYR A 197 -17.81 -9.39 -21.44
C TYR A 197 -18.24 -9.89 -22.83
N TYR A 198 -17.86 -11.11 -23.20
CA TYR A 198 -18.32 -11.77 -24.42
C TYR A 198 -19.82 -12.08 -24.39
N LEU A 199 -20.32 -12.67 -23.29
CA LEU A 199 -21.74 -13.00 -23.12
C LEU A 199 -22.64 -11.76 -23.04
N THR A 200 -22.09 -10.60 -22.67
CA THR A 200 -22.84 -9.32 -22.63
C THR A 200 -22.64 -8.45 -23.86
N ASP A 201 -22.06 -8.99 -24.94
CA ASP A 201 -21.77 -8.30 -26.21
C ASP A 201 -20.94 -7.01 -26.05
N ARG A 202 -20.05 -7.00 -25.04
CA ARG A 202 -19.19 -5.85 -24.67
C ARG A 202 -17.70 -6.16 -24.82
N ILE A 203 -17.32 -7.15 -25.63
CA ILE A 203 -15.92 -7.59 -25.77
C ILE A 203 -14.96 -6.44 -26.17
N HIS A 204 -15.42 -5.46 -26.93
CA HIS A 204 -14.64 -4.27 -27.26
C HIS A 204 -14.20 -3.45 -26.02
N THR A 205 -15.03 -3.41 -24.97
CA THR A 205 -14.70 -2.75 -23.71
C THR A 205 -13.62 -3.51 -22.94
N PHE A 206 -13.59 -4.85 -23.06
CA PHE A 206 -12.53 -5.66 -22.46
C PHE A 206 -11.14 -5.31 -23.03
N TYR A 207 -11.03 -5.12 -24.36
CA TYR A 207 -9.75 -4.70 -24.97
C TYR A 207 -9.31 -3.31 -24.51
N LYS A 208 -10.25 -2.40 -24.26
CA LYS A 208 -9.95 -1.05 -23.78
C LYS A 208 -9.29 -1.02 -22.40
N ILE A 209 -9.47 -2.06 -21.58
CA ILE A 209 -8.84 -2.18 -20.25
C ILE A 209 -7.31 -2.14 -20.36
N TRP A 210 -6.76 -2.70 -21.43
CA TRP A 210 -5.31 -2.87 -21.60
C TRP A 210 -4.64 -1.69 -22.30
N LEU A 211 -5.40 -0.77 -22.91
CA LEU A 211 -4.87 0.40 -23.61
C LEU A 211 -3.91 1.27 -22.76
N PRO A 212 -4.16 1.52 -21.46
CA PRO A 212 -3.24 2.31 -20.64
C PRO A 212 -1.85 1.69 -20.46
N LEU A 213 -1.68 0.39 -20.72
CA LEU A 213 -0.34 -0.24 -20.67
C LEU A 213 0.57 0.23 -21.82
N GLY A 214 -0.01 0.69 -22.93
CA GLY A 214 0.70 1.16 -24.11
C GLY A 214 0.94 2.68 -24.14
N THR A 215 0.55 3.42 -23.09
CA THR A 215 0.69 4.88 -23.11
C THR A 215 2.16 5.28 -22.90
N PRO A 216 2.68 6.26 -23.65
CA PRO A 216 4.03 6.77 -23.44
C PRO A 216 4.17 7.48 -22.10
N PHE A 217 5.42 7.63 -21.63
CA PHE A 217 5.72 8.34 -20.39
C PHE A 217 5.14 9.77 -20.43
N PRO A 218 4.46 10.23 -19.36
CA PRO A 218 3.90 11.57 -19.36
C PRO A 218 5.01 12.63 -19.57
N GLU A 219 4.91 13.40 -20.66
CA GLU A 219 5.94 14.36 -21.09
C GLU A 219 6.09 15.56 -20.14
N LYS A 220 5.10 15.83 -19.28
CA LYS A 220 5.12 16.93 -18.31
C LYS A 220 4.68 16.45 -16.94
N ILE A 221 5.64 16.30 -16.03
CA ILE A 221 5.39 16.17 -14.59
C ILE A 221 5.50 17.57 -13.99
N SER A 222 4.36 18.21 -13.72
CA SER A 222 4.33 19.50 -13.01
C SER A 222 4.60 19.26 -11.51
N ILE A 223 5.86 19.38 -11.11
CA ILE A 223 6.29 19.23 -9.71
C ILE A 223 6.15 20.58 -9.01
N HIS A 224 5.10 20.77 -8.21
CA HIS A 224 5.03 21.88 -7.27
C HIS A 224 5.91 21.53 -6.06
N TYR A 225 7.11 22.12 -5.98
CA TYR A 225 8.12 21.75 -4.98
C TYR A 225 7.60 21.71 -3.54
N LEU A 226 6.67 22.60 -3.17
CA LEU A 226 6.10 22.61 -1.84
C LEU A 226 5.25 21.36 -1.56
N GLN A 227 4.44 20.85 -2.50
CA GLN A 227 3.61 19.65 -2.31
C GLN A 227 4.43 18.38 -1.97
N TYR A 228 5.71 18.36 -2.32
CA TYR A 228 6.61 17.23 -2.10
C TYR A 228 7.56 17.40 -0.92
N ALA A 229 7.52 18.52 -0.18
CA ALA A 229 8.45 18.73 0.94
C ALA A 229 8.26 17.68 2.06
N LEU A 230 7.06 17.09 2.19
CA LEU A 230 6.80 15.99 3.11
C LEU A 230 7.53 14.69 2.74
N LEU A 231 7.98 14.53 1.50
CA LEU A 231 8.82 13.40 1.11
C LEU A 231 10.22 13.46 1.74
N VAL A 232 10.70 14.64 2.14
CA VAL A 232 12.02 14.79 2.78
C VAL A 232 12.10 13.99 4.09
N PRO A 233 11.23 14.19 5.09
CA PRO A 233 11.28 13.36 6.30
C PRO A 233 11.02 11.89 6.01
N VAL A 234 10.15 11.55 5.05
CA VAL A 234 9.93 10.15 4.64
C VAL A 234 11.21 9.51 4.11
N ALA A 235 11.91 10.19 3.20
CA ALA A 235 13.17 9.74 2.62
C ALA A 235 14.27 9.62 3.68
N VAL A 236 14.36 10.57 4.61
CA VAL A 236 15.31 10.50 5.73
C VAL A 236 15.04 9.27 6.59
N ILE A 237 13.78 8.99 6.95
CA ILE A 237 13.44 7.80 7.75
C ILE A 237 13.78 6.52 6.98
N LEU A 238 13.47 6.46 5.68
CA LEU A 238 13.82 5.30 4.84
C LEU A 238 15.33 5.10 4.78
N LEU A 239 16.11 6.16 4.56
CA LEU A 239 17.58 6.08 4.51
C LEU A 239 18.15 5.61 5.85
N LEU A 240 17.69 6.19 6.96
CA LEU A 240 18.10 5.76 8.30
C LEU A 240 17.73 4.30 8.57
N CYS A 241 16.55 3.86 8.11
CA CYS A 241 16.14 2.47 8.19
C CYS A 241 17.08 1.55 7.40
N LEU A 242 17.44 1.92 6.16
CA LEU A 242 18.37 1.14 5.34
C LEU A 242 19.77 1.05 5.96
N VAL A 243 20.28 2.14 6.54
CA VAL A 243 21.55 2.14 7.28
C VAL A 243 21.48 1.19 8.48
N GLN A 244 20.37 1.21 9.22
CA GLN A 244 20.16 0.33 10.37
C GLN A 244 20.01 -1.13 9.97
N LEU A 245 19.28 -1.41 8.88
CA LEU A 245 19.16 -2.75 8.29
C LEU A 245 20.53 -3.29 7.88
N ARG A 246 21.39 -2.46 7.27
CA ARG A 246 22.77 -2.85 6.93
C ARG A 246 23.57 -3.24 8.17
N GLY A 247 23.50 -2.46 9.25
CA GLY A 247 24.20 -2.76 10.51
C GLY A 247 23.70 -4.03 11.22
N ASN A 248 22.41 -4.33 11.10
CA ASN A 248 21.75 -5.49 11.71
C ASN A 248 21.61 -6.70 10.78
N PHE A 249 22.09 -6.60 9.53
CA PHE A 249 21.84 -7.59 8.49
C PHE A 249 22.32 -8.98 8.91
N PHE A 250 23.59 -9.09 9.31
CA PHE A 250 24.19 -10.36 9.70
C PHE A 250 23.69 -10.91 11.04
N LYS A 251 23.06 -10.08 11.88
CA LYS A 251 22.48 -10.49 13.17
C LYS A 251 21.04 -10.99 13.05
N SER A 252 20.38 -10.71 11.92
CA SER A 252 18.97 -11.02 11.69
C SER A 252 18.79 -12.38 11.02
N TYR A 253 17.65 -13.04 11.25
CA TYR A 253 17.30 -14.30 10.58
C TYR A 253 17.24 -14.15 9.05
N VAL A 254 17.53 -15.23 8.32
CA VAL A 254 17.52 -15.25 6.83
C VAL A 254 16.18 -14.78 6.28
N LEU A 255 15.06 -15.25 6.85
CA LEU A 255 13.71 -14.81 6.51
C LEU A 255 13.59 -13.28 6.56
N ILE A 256 13.97 -12.67 7.68
CA ILE A 256 13.86 -11.22 7.90
C ILE A 256 14.62 -10.46 6.80
N ARG A 257 15.88 -10.84 6.54
CA ARG A 257 16.70 -10.20 5.49
C ARG A 257 16.05 -10.25 4.12
N LYS A 258 15.62 -11.45 3.71
CA LYS A 258 14.99 -11.69 2.40
C LYS A 258 13.65 -10.94 2.29
N SER A 259 12.87 -10.88 3.36
CA SER A 259 11.62 -10.11 3.40
C SER A 259 11.85 -8.62 3.23
N PHE A 260 12.86 -8.02 3.88
CA PHE A 260 13.17 -6.59 3.69
C PHE A 260 13.69 -6.27 2.28
N GLN A 261 14.42 -7.19 1.64
CA GLN A 261 14.78 -7.07 0.22
C GLN A 261 13.52 -7.08 -0.67
N LEU A 262 12.59 -7.99 -0.40
CA LEU A 262 11.31 -8.05 -1.12
C LEU A 262 10.48 -6.78 -0.91
N PHE A 263 10.39 -6.25 0.32
CA PHE A 263 9.66 -5.01 0.58
C PHE A 263 10.29 -3.80 -0.10
N LEU A 264 11.61 -3.77 -0.28
CA LEU A 264 12.28 -2.74 -1.06
C LEU A 264 11.87 -2.82 -2.53
N ILE A 265 11.87 -4.03 -3.11
CA ILE A 265 11.42 -4.26 -4.49
C ILE A 265 9.94 -3.88 -4.64
N MET A 266 9.10 -4.26 -3.68
CA MET A 266 7.69 -3.91 -3.63
C MET A 266 7.47 -2.39 -3.55
N PHE A 267 8.28 -1.67 -2.76
CA PHE A 267 8.25 -0.22 -2.70
C PHE A 267 8.63 0.42 -4.05
N LEU A 268 9.70 -0.05 -4.70
CA LEU A 268 10.11 0.46 -6.00
C LEU A 268 9.07 0.18 -7.09
N ILE A 269 8.53 -1.03 -7.14
CA ILE A 269 7.52 -1.42 -8.14
C ILE A 269 6.21 -0.67 -7.90
N GLY A 270 5.72 -0.62 -6.66
CA GLY A 270 4.54 0.16 -6.31
C GLY A 270 4.72 1.64 -6.65
N GLY A 271 5.90 2.20 -6.38
CA GLY A 271 6.23 3.59 -6.71
C GLY A 271 6.35 3.86 -8.20
N LEU A 272 6.89 2.93 -9.00
CA LEU A 272 7.06 3.09 -10.46
C LEU A 272 5.78 2.74 -11.26
N SER A 273 4.81 2.07 -10.63
CA SER A 273 3.59 1.64 -11.30
C SER A 273 2.67 2.78 -11.77
N PHE A 274 2.93 4.03 -11.39
CA PHE A 274 2.14 5.20 -11.82
C PHE A 274 2.18 5.39 -13.34
N TYR A 275 3.21 4.86 -13.99
CA TYR A 275 3.46 4.98 -15.43
C TYR A 275 2.27 4.58 -16.30
N VAL A 276 1.50 3.58 -15.86
CA VAL A 276 0.34 3.06 -16.62
C VAL A 276 -0.85 4.03 -16.61
N LYS A 277 -0.80 5.08 -15.79
CA LYS A 277 -1.88 6.04 -15.70
C LYS A 277 -1.64 7.25 -16.58
N VAL A 278 -2.64 7.56 -17.41
CA VAL A 278 -2.66 8.77 -18.27
C VAL A 278 -2.55 10.07 -17.47
N LYS A 279 -3.05 10.09 -16.22
CA LYS A 279 -3.01 11.26 -15.33
C LYS A 279 -2.32 10.92 -14.01
N PHE A 280 -1.22 11.62 -13.73
CA PHE A 280 -0.48 11.52 -12.48
C PHE A 280 -1.32 12.08 -11.31
N ASN A 281 -1.60 11.23 -10.31
CA ASN A 281 -2.25 11.63 -9.06
C ASN A 281 -1.43 11.10 -7.88
N LEU A 282 -1.36 11.88 -6.80
CA LEU A 282 -0.62 11.49 -5.59
C LEU A 282 -1.19 10.23 -4.93
N ASP A 283 -2.51 9.98 -5.02
CA ASP A 283 -3.19 8.77 -4.50
C ASP A 283 -2.52 7.46 -4.87
N HIS A 284 -1.85 7.41 -6.02
CA HIS A 284 -1.14 6.23 -6.49
C HIS A 284 -0.10 5.73 -5.47
N PHE A 285 0.63 6.65 -4.83
CA PHE A 285 1.69 6.32 -3.88
C PHE A 285 1.17 5.68 -2.59
N LEU A 286 -0.15 5.62 -2.39
CA LEU A 286 -0.75 4.88 -1.29
C LEU A 286 -0.46 3.37 -1.38
N LEU A 287 -0.17 2.84 -2.57
CA LEU A 287 0.32 1.46 -2.75
C LEU A 287 1.67 1.20 -2.06
N CYS A 288 2.48 2.25 -1.89
CA CYS A 288 3.75 2.18 -1.16
C CYS A 288 3.54 2.18 0.35
N ALA A 289 2.34 2.45 0.86
CA ALA A 289 2.10 2.60 2.30
C ALA A 289 2.43 1.32 3.08
N VAL A 290 2.12 0.16 2.50
CA VAL A 290 2.38 -1.16 3.11
C VAL A 290 3.88 -1.38 3.37
N PRO A 291 4.77 -1.36 2.36
CA PRO A 291 6.20 -1.55 2.61
C PRO A 291 6.82 -0.42 3.44
N VAL A 292 6.44 0.85 3.22
CA VAL A 292 6.96 2.00 3.98
C VAL A 292 6.62 1.89 5.46
N ALA A 293 5.39 1.48 5.81
CA ALA A 293 5.00 1.28 7.20
C ALA A 293 5.84 0.20 7.90
N ILE A 294 6.19 -0.89 7.21
CA ILE A 294 7.07 -1.94 7.74
C ILE A 294 8.49 -1.41 7.95
N PHE A 295 9.04 -0.67 6.98
CA PHE A 295 10.36 -0.02 7.13
C PHE A 295 10.38 0.96 8.31
N PHE A 296 9.36 1.81 8.43
CA PHE A 296 9.27 2.77 9.53
C PHE A 296 9.17 2.06 10.86
N ALA A 297 8.34 1.02 10.97
CA ALA A 297 8.19 0.24 12.19
C ALA A 297 9.51 -0.39 12.63
N TYR A 298 10.30 -0.91 11.67
CA TYR A 298 11.64 -1.42 11.94
C TYR A 298 12.56 -0.34 12.51
N TYR A 299 12.67 0.80 11.85
CA TYR A 299 13.51 1.91 12.33
C TYR A 299 13.12 2.36 13.74
N PHE A 300 11.84 2.64 13.98
CA PHE A 300 11.37 3.11 15.28
C PHE A 300 11.44 2.06 16.39
N LEU A 301 11.52 0.76 16.07
CA LEU A 301 11.73 -0.28 17.06
C LEU A 301 13.18 -0.29 17.55
N TYR A 302 14.14 -0.23 16.63
CA TYR A 302 15.57 -0.36 16.94
C TYR A 302 16.27 0.98 17.20
N ALA A 303 15.62 2.13 16.98
CA ALA A 303 16.18 3.44 17.30
C ALA A 303 16.49 3.58 18.80
N ALA A 304 17.76 3.87 19.12
CA ALA A 304 18.28 3.92 20.49
C ALA A 304 18.08 5.28 21.17
N LYS A 305 18.34 6.39 20.46
CA LYS A 305 18.30 7.75 21.03
C LYS A 305 16.87 8.28 21.09
N ARG A 306 16.29 8.34 22.29
CA ARG A 306 14.90 8.76 22.54
C ARG A 306 14.53 10.10 21.92
N TRP A 307 15.30 11.14 22.24
CA TRP A 307 15.02 12.48 21.74
C TRP A 307 15.01 12.53 20.21
N PHE A 308 15.96 11.83 19.54
CA PHE A 308 16.05 11.85 18.09
C PHE A 308 14.85 11.21 17.38
N TYR A 309 14.46 9.99 17.78
CA TYR A 309 13.32 9.33 17.12
C TYR A 309 11.98 9.97 17.49
N GLU A 310 11.82 10.53 18.70
CA GLU A 310 10.60 11.24 19.08
C GLU A 310 10.48 12.56 18.31
N SER A 311 11.56 13.34 18.19
CA SER A 311 11.58 14.57 17.39
C SER A 311 11.29 14.30 15.92
N LEU A 312 11.89 13.27 15.33
CA LEU A 312 11.66 12.91 13.94
C LEU A 312 10.22 12.44 13.68
N PHE A 313 9.60 11.74 14.63
CA PHE A 313 8.19 11.35 14.55
C PHE A 313 7.25 12.55 14.72
N ILE A 314 7.55 13.46 15.64
CA ILE A 314 6.77 14.70 15.81
C ILE A 314 6.87 15.57 14.56
N LEU A 315 8.06 15.68 13.95
CA LEU A 315 8.27 16.40 12.71
C LEU A 315 7.44 15.82 11.56
N LEU A 316 7.35 14.48 11.48
CA LEU A 316 6.48 13.81 10.51
C LEU A 316 5.00 14.16 10.73
N LEU A 317 4.50 14.09 11.97
CA LEU A 317 3.12 14.45 12.29
C LEU A 317 2.81 15.93 12.05
N ALA A 318 3.72 16.83 12.46
CA ALA A 318 3.58 18.26 12.24
C ALA A 318 3.58 18.60 10.74
N GLY A 319 4.41 17.92 9.95
CA GLY A 319 4.41 18.01 8.50
C GLY A 319 3.06 17.61 7.90
N ILE A 320 2.50 16.46 8.31
CA ILE A 320 1.19 16.00 7.85
C ILE A 320 0.12 17.06 8.12
N ILE A 321 0.04 17.56 9.35
CA ILE A 321 -0.96 18.56 9.73
C ILE A 321 -0.76 19.85 8.93
N PHE A 322 0.49 20.33 8.78
CA PHE A 322 0.80 21.52 8.00
C PHE A 322 0.35 21.41 6.53
N PHE A 323 0.57 20.26 5.89
CA PHE A 323 0.12 20.01 4.51
C PHE A 323 -1.39 19.88 4.36
N GLN A 324 -2.09 19.51 5.44
CA GLN A 324 -3.56 19.49 5.44
C GLN A 324 -4.17 20.89 5.55
N PHE A 325 -3.46 21.85 6.16
CA PHE A 325 -3.90 23.24 6.24
C PHE A 325 -3.53 24.07 5.02
N ASN A 326 -2.38 23.80 4.41
CA ASN A 326 -1.93 24.51 3.21
C ASN A 326 -2.16 23.63 1.98
N THR A 327 -3.35 23.76 1.39
CA THR A 327 -3.65 23.20 0.07
C THR A 327 -2.90 24.01 -0.99
N PHE A 328 -1.73 23.51 -1.40
CA PHE A 328 -0.94 24.06 -2.52
C PHE A 328 -1.45 23.59 -3.87
#